data_AF-A0A9P7DCB6-F1
#
_entry.id   AF-A0A9P7DCB6-F1
#
_cell.length_a   1.000
_cell.length_b   1.000
_cell.length_c   1.000
_cell.angle_alpha   90.00
_cell.angle_beta   90.00
_cell.angle_gamma   90.00
#
_symmetry.space_group_name_H-M   'P 1'
#
loop_
_entity.id
_entity.type
_entity.pdbx_description
1 polymer ?
#
loop_
_entity_poly.entity_id
_entity_poly.type
_entity_poly.pdbx_seq_one_letter_code
_entity_poly.pdbx_strand_id
1 'polypeptide(L)'
;SDTTILDSCQLDVKSMQHAQDLRDAIEQVKNGAVGHIHEYYSLSDNRAAEAMWGRLKGKVTKREQLYSLLSGTFQGDKDSFFQFFTVSTAINDKKCKPKLVALRLVVKAILHCQRNLADERTNVRYIDPVSGQFSKQLWRAVWGDQNDWHIWRELGKEWY
;
A
#
# COMPACT_ATOMS: atom_id res chain seq x y z
N SER A 1 20.68 27.07 40.17
CA SER A 1 20.67 25.67 39.73
C SER A 1 19.66 25.59 38.62
N ASP A 2 20.06 26.01 37.42
CA ASP A 2 19.16 26.31 36.30
C ASP A 2 19.51 25.47 35.07
N THR A 3 20.20 24.35 35.27
CA THR A 3 20.67 23.45 34.22
C THR A 3 19.68 22.34 33.87
N THR A 4 18.55 22.21 34.58
CA THR A 4 17.56 21.14 34.36
C THR A 4 16.34 21.55 33.54
N ILE A 5 16.18 22.82 33.17
CA ILE A 5 15.01 23.30 32.40
C ILE A 5 15.33 23.45 30.89
N LEU A 6 16.61 23.38 30.50
CA LEU A 6 17.05 23.54 29.11
C LEU A 6 17.12 22.24 28.28
N ASP A 7 16.73 21.08 28.82
CA ASP A 7 16.52 19.86 28.02
C ASP A 7 15.12 19.79 27.38
N SER A 8 14.33 20.85 27.54
CA SER A 8 13.11 21.11 26.75
C SER A 8 13.42 21.60 25.32
N CYS A 9 14.69 21.65 24.92
CA CYS A 9 15.14 22.24 23.66
C CYS A 9 14.82 21.36 22.43
N GLN A 10 13.89 21.86 21.62
CA GLN A 10 13.80 21.67 20.17
C GLN A 10 13.76 20.23 19.68
N LEU A 11 12.65 19.55 19.96
CA LEU A 11 12.20 18.51 19.03
C LEU A 11 11.75 19.22 17.76
N ASP A 12 12.64 19.29 16.78
CA ASP A 12 12.34 19.84 15.46
C ASP A 12 11.22 18.98 14.86
N VAL A 13 9.99 19.51 14.88
CA VAL A 13 8.81 18.73 14.49
C VAL A 13 8.84 18.56 12.98
N LYS A 14 9.47 17.49 12.51
CA LYS A 14 9.41 17.07 11.12
C LYS A 14 8.00 16.57 10.82
N SER A 15 7.16 17.49 10.36
CA SER A 15 5.82 17.18 9.93
C SER A 15 5.85 16.44 8.60
N MET A 16 5.11 15.32 8.54
CA MET A 16 4.95 14.57 7.31
C MET A 16 3.96 15.31 6.40
N GLN A 17 4.41 15.75 5.23
CA GLN A 17 3.57 16.45 4.26
C GLN A 17 2.34 15.61 3.88
N HIS A 18 1.21 16.28 3.65
CA HIS A 18 0.02 15.61 3.10
C HIS A 18 0.32 15.12 1.68
N ALA A 19 -0.15 13.92 1.32
CA ALA A 19 -0.06 13.41 -0.04
C ALA A 19 -1.43 13.60 -0.70
N GLN A 20 -1.50 14.29 -1.83
CA GLN A 20 -2.76 14.58 -2.51
C GLN A 20 -3.32 13.32 -3.20
N ASP A 21 -2.43 12.49 -3.76
CA ASP A 21 -2.80 11.27 -4.47
C ASP A 21 -1.75 10.14 -4.29
N LEU A 22 -1.89 9.07 -5.08
CA LEU A 22 -0.95 7.93 -5.05
C LEU A 22 0.45 8.33 -5.56
N ARG A 23 0.56 9.27 -6.50
CA ARG A 23 1.84 9.72 -7.07
C ARG A 23 2.65 10.42 -6.00
N ASP A 24 2.04 11.37 -5.31
CA ASP A 24 2.66 12.09 -4.20
C ASP A 24 3.10 11.13 -3.08
N ALA A 25 2.24 10.16 -2.74
CA ALA A 25 2.53 9.18 -1.71
C ALA A 25 3.75 8.32 -2.05
N ILE A 26 3.86 7.86 -3.30
CA ILE A 26 5.02 7.10 -3.80
C ILE A 26 6.28 7.97 -3.81
N GLU A 27 6.18 9.22 -4.27
CA GLU A 27 7.35 10.10 -4.36
C GLU A 27 7.94 10.43 -2.98
N GLN A 28 7.09 10.63 -1.97
CA GLN A 28 7.54 10.84 -0.58
C GLN A 28 8.26 9.63 0.01
N VAL A 29 8.01 8.42 -0.49
CA VAL A 29 8.81 7.23 -0.10
C VAL A 29 10.12 7.22 -0.87
N LYS A 30 10.08 7.42 -2.19
CA LYS A 30 11.26 7.40 -3.07
C LYS A 30 12.32 8.42 -2.70
N ASN A 31 11.91 9.63 -2.32
CA ASN A 31 12.83 10.71 -1.95
C ASN A 31 13.35 10.61 -0.50
N GLY A 32 13.00 9.54 0.22
CA GLY A 32 13.48 9.29 1.59
C GLY A 32 12.71 10.03 2.69
N ALA A 33 11.72 10.87 2.38
CA ALA A 33 10.99 11.63 3.40
C ALA A 33 10.26 10.71 4.39
N VAL A 34 9.66 9.61 3.91
CA VAL A 34 9.00 8.61 4.77
C VAL A 34 10.01 7.84 5.61
N GLY A 35 11.13 7.40 5.03
CA GLY A 35 12.18 6.67 5.76
C GLY A 35 12.80 7.52 6.87
N HIS A 36 13.09 8.78 6.59
CA HIS A 36 13.64 9.70 7.59
C HIS A 36 12.69 9.92 8.79
N ILE A 37 11.38 10.05 8.54
CA ILE A 37 10.37 10.19 9.59
C ILE A 37 10.23 8.90 10.40
N HIS A 38 10.29 7.75 9.72
CA HIS A 38 10.27 6.44 10.38
C HIS A 38 11.45 6.33 11.34
N GLU A 39 12.69 6.46 10.85
CA GLU A 39 13.92 6.34 11.65
C GLU A 39 13.94 7.32 12.84
N TYR A 40 13.58 8.58 12.60
CA TYR A 40 13.66 9.63 13.63
C TYR A 40 12.68 9.39 14.79
N TYR A 41 11.44 8.98 14.49
CA TYR A 41 10.41 8.85 15.52
C TYR A 41 10.25 7.43 16.08
N SER A 42 10.59 6.37 15.33
CA SER A 42 10.41 4.99 15.83
C SER A 42 11.52 4.49 16.72
N LEU A 43 12.72 5.07 16.62
CA LEU A 43 13.91 4.67 17.39
C LEU A 43 14.20 5.62 18.56
N SER A 44 13.31 6.59 18.80
CA SER A 44 13.52 7.58 19.85
C SER A 44 12.91 7.10 21.17
N ASP A 45 13.74 7.07 22.22
CA ASP A 45 13.31 6.79 23.61
C ASP A 45 12.62 8.00 24.28
N ASN A 46 12.37 9.08 23.53
CA ASN A 46 11.70 10.27 24.04
C ASN A 46 10.17 10.11 23.98
N ARG A 47 9.50 10.30 25.12
CA ARG A 47 8.03 10.29 25.25
C ARG A 47 7.32 11.22 24.25
N ALA A 48 7.90 12.38 23.93
CA ALA A 48 7.32 13.30 22.95
C ALA A 48 7.43 12.74 21.51
N ALA A 49 8.54 12.06 21.19
CA ALA A 49 8.72 11.39 19.92
C ALA A 49 7.79 10.17 19.79
N GLU A 50 7.60 9.40 20.87
CA GLU A 50 6.63 8.30 20.91
C GLU A 50 5.20 8.78 20.63
N ALA A 51 4.78 9.88 21.26
CA ALA A 51 3.46 10.48 21.01
C ALA A 51 3.30 10.94 19.56
N MET A 52 4.36 11.50 18.97
CA MET A 52 4.37 11.89 17.56
C MET A 52 4.36 10.66 16.62
N TRP A 53 5.09 9.60 16.97
CA TRP A 53 5.08 8.35 16.24
C TRP A 53 3.67 7.75 16.19
N GLY A 54 2.95 7.73 17.31
CA GLY A 54 1.55 7.27 17.34
C GLY A 54 0.65 7.98 16.33
N ARG A 55 0.88 9.28 16.07
CA ARG A 55 0.12 10.08 15.08
C ARG A 55 0.56 9.83 13.64
N LEU A 56 1.84 9.53 13.42
CA LEU A 56 2.45 9.44 12.08
C LEU A 56 2.51 8.00 11.55
N LYS A 57 2.64 7.00 12.42
CA LYS A 57 2.82 5.57 12.10
C LYS A 57 1.82 5.11 11.05
N GLY A 58 0.53 5.37 11.28
CA GLY A 58 -0.52 4.95 10.35
C GLY A 58 -0.47 5.63 8.97
N LYS A 59 0.21 6.77 8.82
CA LYS A 59 0.44 7.40 7.51
C LYS A 59 1.72 6.87 6.85
N VAL A 60 2.80 6.70 7.63
CA VAL A 60 4.06 6.08 7.19
C VAL A 60 3.80 4.68 6.64
N THR A 61 3.18 3.81 7.43
CA THR A 61 2.89 2.42 7.05
C THR A 61 2.05 2.33 5.77
N LYS A 62 1.05 3.20 5.59
CA LYS A 62 0.22 3.19 4.36
C LYS A 62 1.04 3.48 3.11
N ARG A 63 2.01 4.39 3.20
CA ARG A 63 2.85 4.77 2.07
C ARG A 63 3.89 3.72 1.77
N GLU A 64 4.49 3.14 2.80
CA GLU A 64 5.39 1.99 2.68
C GLU A 64 4.67 0.80 2.04
N GLN A 65 3.44 0.51 2.47
CA GLN A 65 2.60 -0.54 1.87
C GLN A 65 2.27 -0.26 0.41
N LEU A 66 1.91 0.98 0.07
CA LEU A 66 1.67 1.38 -1.32
C LEU A 66 2.93 1.21 -2.18
N TYR A 67 4.09 1.64 -1.67
CA TYR A 67 5.36 1.55 -2.38
C TYR A 67 5.84 0.09 -2.52
N SER A 68 5.61 -0.74 -1.51
CA SER A 68 5.86 -2.18 -1.55
C SER A 68 4.99 -2.86 -2.60
N LEU A 69 3.72 -2.45 -2.73
CA LEU A 69 2.83 -2.94 -3.77
C LEU A 69 3.34 -2.58 -5.17
N LEU A 70 3.76 -1.32 -5.38
CA LEU A 70 4.35 -0.88 -6.64
C LEU A 70 5.62 -1.69 -6.96
N SER A 71 6.56 -1.77 -6.02
CA SER A 71 7.88 -2.37 -6.24
C SER A 71 7.82 -3.90 -6.37
N GLY A 72 6.89 -4.54 -5.65
CA GLY A 72 6.71 -5.99 -5.64
C GLY A 72 5.79 -6.47 -6.76
N THR A 73 4.47 -6.27 -6.60
CA THR A 73 3.45 -6.81 -7.51
C THR A 73 3.54 -6.21 -8.91
N PHE A 74 3.79 -4.90 -9.00
CA PHE A 74 3.91 -4.20 -10.28
C PHE A 74 5.37 -4.06 -10.73
N GLN A 75 6.33 -4.67 -10.02
CA GLN A 75 7.75 -4.70 -10.39
C GLN A 75 8.37 -3.32 -10.66
N GLY A 76 7.83 -2.27 -10.02
CA GLY A 76 8.25 -0.89 -10.23
C GLY A 76 7.67 -0.22 -11.48
N ASP A 77 6.84 -0.90 -12.27
CA ASP A 77 6.13 -0.32 -13.41
C ASP A 77 5.03 0.63 -12.92
N LYS A 78 5.37 1.92 -12.90
CA LYS A 78 4.49 3.00 -12.49
C LYS A 78 3.30 3.19 -13.43
N ASP A 79 3.49 2.99 -14.73
CA ASP A 79 2.46 3.28 -15.71
C ASP A 79 1.35 2.24 -15.61
N SER A 80 1.71 0.96 -15.58
CA SER A 80 0.78 -0.14 -15.32
C SER A 80 0.09 0.02 -13.96
N PHE A 81 0.84 0.40 -12.91
CA PHE A 81 0.28 0.64 -11.58
C PHE A 81 -0.78 1.76 -11.59
N PHE A 82 -0.47 2.94 -12.12
CA PHE A 82 -1.41 4.06 -12.12
C PHE A 82 -2.60 3.81 -13.05
N GLN A 83 -2.38 3.13 -14.18
CA GLN A 83 -3.47 2.72 -15.06
C GLN A 83 -4.41 1.75 -14.33
N PHE A 84 -3.87 0.77 -13.61
CA PHE A 84 -4.67 -0.19 -12.84
C PHE A 84 -5.55 0.51 -11.81
N PHE A 85 -5.00 1.45 -11.04
CA PHE A 85 -5.72 2.20 -10.00
C PHE A 85 -6.47 3.44 -10.51
N THR A 86 -6.64 3.59 -11.81
CA THR A 86 -7.47 4.66 -12.37
C THR A 86 -8.88 4.15 -12.61
N VAL A 87 -9.86 4.78 -11.96
CA VAL A 87 -11.28 4.48 -12.13
C VAL A 87 -11.98 5.62 -12.89
N SER A 88 -12.90 5.25 -13.78
CA SER A 88 -13.79 6.20 -14.44
C SER A 88 -15.10 6.23 -13.67
N THR A 89 -15.38 7.32 -12.93
CA THR A 89 -16.61 7.45 -12.14
C THR A 89 -17.82 7.84 -13.02
N ALA A 90 -18.19 7.02 -13.99
CA ALA A 90 -19.37 7.28 -14.81
C ALA A 90 -20.63 6.87 -14.04
N ILE A 91 -21.21 7.80 -13.26
CA ILE A 91 -22.56 7.58 -12.75
C ILE A 91 -23.59 8.56 -13.32
N ASN A 92 -23.32 9.85 -13.55
CA ASN A 92 -24.37 10.72 -14.15
C ASN A 92 -23.93 12.00 -14.90
N ASP A 93 -22.65 12.30 -15.07
CA ASP A 93 -22.22 13.56 -15.71
C ASP A 93 -21.30 13.37 -16.90
N LYS A 94 -21.64 14.03 -18.02
CA LYS A 94 -20.99 14.00 -19.34
C LYS A 94 -19.52 14.48 -19.38
N LYS A 95 -18.87 14.66 -18.22
CA LYS A 95 -17.46 15.09 -18.10
C LYS A 95 -16.76 14.37 -16.94
N CYS A 96 -16.83 13.05 -16.89
CA CYS A 96 -16.13 12.33 -15.83
C CYS A 96 -14.66 12.09 -16.21
N LYS A 97 -13.76 12.85 -15.57
CA LYS A 97 -12.32 12.65 -15.73
C LYS A 97 -11.89 11.37 -14.99
N PRO A 98 -11.03 10.54 -15.57
CA PRO A 98 -10.41 9.43 -14.85
C PRO A 98 -9.72 9.93 -13.59
N LYS A 99 -9.93 9.25 -12.47
CA LYS A 99 -9.32 9.59 -11.18
C LYS A 99 -8.62 8.38 -10.59
N LEU A 100 -7.49 8.62 -9.94
CA LEU A 100 -6.82 7.60 -9.14
C LEU A 100 -7.69 7.26 -7.91
N VAL A 101 -7.74 5.98 -7.59
CA VAL A 101 -8.31 5.49 -6.33
C VAL A 101 -7.54 6.13 -5.16
N ALA A 102 -8.27 6.54 -4.12
CA ALA A 102 -7.66 7.14 -2.95
C ALA A 102 -6.71 6.17 -2.23
N LEU A 103 -5.55 6.67 -1.76
CA LEU A 103 -4.53 5.90 -1.02
C LEU A 103 -5.12 4.99 0.05
N ARG A 104 -6.06 5.51 0.85
CA ARG A 104 -6.69 4.75 1.94
C ARG A 104 -7.40 3.50 1.43
N LEU A 105 -8.05 3.59 0.27
CA LEU A 105 -8.82 2.49 -0.33
C LEU A 105 -7.88 1.46 -0.95
N VAL A 106 -6.85 1.89 -1.69
CA VAL A 106 -5.82 0.99 -2.23
C VAL A 106 -5.16 0.17 -1.12
N VAL A 107 -4.76 0.81 -0.01
CA VAL A 107 -4.11 0.10 1.10
C VAL A 107 -5.05 -0.89 1.78
N LYS A 108 -6.35 -0.57 1.92
CA LYS A 108 -7.34 -1.53 2.43
C LYS A 108 -7.50 -2.71 1.47
N ALA A 109 -7.60 -2.42 0.18
CA ALA A 109 -7.75 -3.41 -0.89
C ALA A 109 -6.61 -4.43 -0.92
N ILE A 110 -5.38 -4.09 -0.50
CA ILE A 110 -4.26 -5.06 -0.36
C ILE A 110 -4.69 -6.29 0.45
N LEU A 111 -5.28 -6.07 1.64
CA LEU A 111 -5.69 -7.18 2.52
C LEU A 111 -6.85 -7.97 1.92
N HIS A 112 -7.77 -7.31 1.23
CA HIS A 112 -8.91 -7.96 0.58
C HIS A 112 -8.49 -8.80 -0.61
N CYS A 113 -7.59 -8.28 -1.46
CA CYS A 113 -6.97 -9.01 -2.55
C CYS A 113 -6.27 -10.27 -2.02
N GLN A 114 -5.44 -10.15 -0.99
CA GLN A 114 -4.71 -11.29 -0.42
C GLN A 114 -5.66 -12.37 0.12
N ARG A 115 -6.71 -11.99 0.85
CA ARG A 115 -7.71 -12.95 1.37
C ARG A 115 -8.47 -13.64 0.25
N ASN A 116 -9.01 -12.86 -0.69
CA ASN A 116 -9.81 -13.41 -1.79
C ASN A 116 -9.00 -14.36 -2.68
N LEU A 117 -7.70 -14.09 -2.87
CA LEU A 117 -6.81 -14.99 -3.60
C LEU A 117 -6.37 -16.20 -2.78
N ALA A 118 -6.17 -16.05 -1.47
CA ALA A 118 -5.92 -17.20 -0.59
C ALA A 118 -7.09 -18.18 -0.66
N ASP A 119 -8.33 -17.67 -0.56
CA ASP A 119 -9.55 -18.47 -0.72
C ASP A 119 -9.63 -19.08 -2.12
N GLU A 120 -9.34 -18.31 -3.18
CA GLU A 120 -9.35 -18.82 -4.56
C GLU A 120 -8.36 -19.96 -4.77
N ARG A 121 -7.17 -19.88 -4.16
CA ARG A 121 -6.14 -20.93 -4.24
C ARG A 121 -6.57 -22.25 -3.55
N THR A 122 -7.62 -22.24 -2.73
CA THR A 122 -8.20 -23.47 -2.16
C THR A 122 -9.20 -24.18 -3.08
N ASN A 123 -9.56 -23.56 -4.21
CA ASN A 123 -10.49 -24.18 -5.16
C ASN A 123 -9.88 -25.48 -5.72
N VAL A 124 -10.69 -26.54 -5.75
CA VAL A 124 -10.30 -27.89 -6.23
C VAL A 124 -9.62 -27.88 -7.59
N ARG A 125 -9.97 -26.93 -8.47
CA ARG A 125 -9.34 -26.78 -9.80
C ARG A 125 -7.85 -26.46 -9.77
N TYR A 126 -7.35 -25.97 -8.63
CA TYR A 126 -5.94 -25.64 -8.43
C TYR A 126 -5.22 -26.60 -7.50
N ILE A 127 -5.92 -27.62 -7.01
CA ILE A 127 -5.33 -28.63 -6.14
C ILE A 127 -4.78 -29.76 -7.01
N ASP A 128 -3.50 -30.08 -6.85
CA ASP A 128 -2.90 -31.23 -7.52
C ASP A 128 -3.53 -32.52 -6.98
N PRO A 129 -4.12 -33.36 -7.84
CA PRO A 129 -4.82 -34.57 -7.41
C PRO A 129 -3.91 -35.59 -6.73
N VAL A 130 -2.59 -35.54 -6.96
CA VAL A 130 -1.64 -36.48 -6.32
C VAL A 130 -1.25 -36.00 -4.93
N SER A 131 -0.86 -34.75 -4.78
CA SER A 131 -0.40 -34.20 -3.50
C SER A 131 -1.52 -33.69 -2.59
N GLY A 132 -2.70 -33.39 -3.14
CA GLY A 132 -3.78 -32.71 -2.42
C GLY A 132 -3.43 -31.26 -2.02
N GLN A 133 -2.37 -30.69 -2.59
CA GLN A 133 -1.89 -29.34 -2.28
C GLN A 133 -2.10 -28.38 -3.46
N PHE A 134 -2.03 -27.08 -3.19
CA PHE A 134 -2.08 -26.05 -4.21
C PHE A 134 -0.95 -26.22 -5.24
N SER A 135 -1.34 -26.31 -6.51
CA SER A 135 -0.43 -26.42 -7.65
C SER A 135 -0.24 -25.07 -8.34
N LYS A 136 0.96 -24.53 -8.22
CA LYS A 136 1.38 -23.33 -8.99
C LYS A 136 1.29 -23.56 -10.51
N GLN A 137 1.45 -24.80 -10.98
CA GLN A 137 1.35 -25.13 -12.39
C GLN A 137 -0.10 -25.02 -12.88
N LEU A 138 -1.07 -25.58 -12.14
CA LEU A 138 -2.50 -25.43 -12.46
C LEU A 138 -2.94 -23.97 -12.38
N TRP A 139 -2.43 -23.23 -11.39
CA TRP A 139 -2.67 -21.79 -11.29
C TRP A 139 -2.17 -21.03 -12.52
N ARG A 140 -0.92 -21.25 -12.93
CA ARG A 140 -0.33 -20.63 -14.13
C ARG A 140 -1.00 -21.08 -15.42
N ALA A 141 -1.52 -22.31 -15.49
CA ALA A 141 -2.25 -22.77 -16.66
C ALA A 141 -3.55 -21.97 -16.89
N VAL A 142 -4.18 -21.47 -15.82
CA VAL A 142 -5.40 -20.64 -15.90
C VAL A 142 -5.08 -19.17 -16.04
N TRP A 143 -4.17 -18.64 -15.21
CA TRP A 143 -3.93 -17.20 -15.11
C TRP A 143 -2.69 -16.69 -15.84
N GLY A 144 -1.86 -17.60 -16.37
CA GLY A 144 -0.59 -17.26 -16.99
C GLY A 144 0.37 -16.55 -16.02
N ASP A 145 0.99 -15.49 -16.52
CA ASP A 145 1.93 -14.63 -15.78
C ASP A 145 1.25 -13.38 -15.18
N GLN A 146 -0.08 -13.34 -15.15
CA GLN A 146 -0.79 -12.24 -14.51
C GLN A 146 -0.40 -12.10 -13.04
N ASN A 147 -0.27 -10.85 -12.58
CA ASN A 147 -0.07 -10.59 -11.17
C ASN A 147 -1.38 -10.77 -10.39
N ASP A 148 -1.23 -10.94 -9.07
CA ASP A 148 -2.34 -11.18 -8.13
C ASP A 148 -3.48 -10.15 -8.26
N TRP A 149 -3.19 -8.88 -8.55
CA TRP A 149 -4.22 -7.83 -8.67
C TRP A 149 -5.04 -7.94 -9.96
N HIS A 150 -4.41 -8.29 -11.08
CA HIS A 150 -5.13 -8.56 -12.32
C HIS A 150 -6.04 -9.78 -12.17
N ILE A 151 -5.54 -10.85 -11.54
CA ILE A 151 -6.35 -12.04 -11.25
C ILE A 151 -7.53 -11.67 -10.35
N TRP A 152 -7.30 -10.87 -9.30
CA TRP A 152 -8.36 -10.46 -8.38
C TRP A 152 -9.45 -9.62 -9.07
N ARG A 153 -9.07 -8.75 -10.01
CA ARG A 153 -9.99 -8.00 -10.87
C ARG A 153 -10.75 -8.93 -11.83
N GLU A 154 -10.06 -9.88 -12.46
CA GLU A 154 -10.66 -10.84 -13.39
C GLU A 154 -11.66 -11.78 -12.70
N LEU A 155 -11.43 -12.10 -11.42
CA LEU A 155 -12.38 -12.82 -10.57
C LEU A 155 -13.66 -12.00 -10.25
N GLY A 156 -13.71 -10.71 -10.60
CA GLY A 156 -14.83 -9.83 -10.25
C GLY A 156 -14.97 -9.57 -8.75
N LYS A 157 -13.92 -9.83 -7.97
CA LYS A 157 -13.89 -9.69 -6.52
C LYS A 157 -13.27 -8.38 -6.04
N GLU A 158 -12.90 -7.50 -6.99
CA GLU A 158 -12.26 -6.21 -6.72
C GLU A 158 -13.19 -5.22 -6.05
N TRP A 159 -12.73 -4.62 -4.95
CA TRP A 159 -13.41 -3.52 -4.29
C TRP A 159 -12.45 -2.66 -3.48
N TYR A 160 -12.79 -1.38 -3.33
CA TYR A 160 -11.92 -0.32 -2.81
C TYR A 160 -12.52 0.38 -1.60
#